data_AF-A0A1Y1Q2L0-F1
#
_entry.id   AF-A0A1Y1Q2L0-F1
#
_cell.length_a   1.000
_cell.length_b   1.000
_cell.length_c   1.000
_cell.angle_alpha   90.00
_cell.angle_beta   90.00
_cell.angle_gamma   90.00
#
_symmetry.space_group_name_H-M   'P 1'
#
loop_
_entity.id
_entity.type
_entity.pdbx_description
1 polymer ?
#
loop_
_entity_poly.entity_id
_entity_poly.type
_entity_poly.pdbx_seq_one_letter_code
_entity_poly.pdbx_strand_id
1 'polypeptide(L)'
;MLTNEIVTTLNIKPKMAERIIGQPQALETIARRIQTYHADLDDPGKPMGVFLLVGPSGVGKTETAVTLAELLYGGEHNMITVNMSEYQEAYTVSSLRGSPPGYVGYGKGGVLTEAVRCNPYSVVLLDEIEKAHPDVIELFYQVFDKGTLEDGEGLVVDFKNTLILLTTNVGAELIRQKCHTSTLLPSQEELQITIRTELLRYFKSAFLGRLVVVPYHSLGDVEIRRIVGLKLAKIQKRFAENHRAKLTYEESLISAVVNRCTEVESGARNIDHILTDTILPTLSVEILERMARGQSFSAVHLACDESGNVQYQFDTTWSETTLSQEIPFYKQLLGDLDSLLNLLRTT
;
A
#
# COMPACT_ATOMS: atom_id res chain seq x y z
N MET A 1 4.63 -17.15 20.16
CA MET A 1 4.99 -16.69 18.81
C MET A 1 4.02 -17.28 17.79
N LEU A 2 3.96 -18.62 17.61
CA LEU A 2 3.00 -19.30 16.70
C LEU A 2 1.53 -18.87 16.83
N THR A 3 1.00 -18.76 18.06
CA THR A 3 -0.41 -18.35 18.25
C THR A 3 -0.69 -16.93 17.75
N ASN A 4 0.29 -16.04 17.82
CA ASN A 4 0.15 -14.65 17.35
C ASN A 4 0.22 -14.55 15.82
N GLU A 5 1.03 -15.41 15.20
CA GLU A 5 1.09 -15.55 13.73
C GLU A 5 -0.24 -16.08 13.18
N ILE A 6 -0.79 -17.15 13.75
CA ILE A 6 -2.08 -17.71 13.33
C ILE A 6 -3.20 -16.67 13.46
N VAL A 7 -3.28 -15.97 14.59
CA VAL A 7 -4.29 -14.91 14.81
C VAL A 7 -4.10 -13.77 13.81
N THR A 8 -2.86 -13.41 13.49
CA THR A 8 -2.57 -12.37 12.49
C THR A 8 -2.99 -12.80 11.10
N THR A 9 -2.70 -14.03 10.69
CA THR A 9 -3.09 -14.60 9.39
C THR A 9 -4.61 -14.72 9.25
N LEU A 10 -5.32 -15.16 10.30
CA LEU A 10 -6.79 -15.19 10.30
C LEU A 10 -7.40 -13.80 10.18
N ASN A 11 -6.75 -12.77 10.73
CA ASN A 11 -7.19 -11.38 10.71
C ASN A 11 -6.46 -10.51 9.68
N ILE A 12 -5.83 -11.11 8.67
CA ILE A 12 -4.98 -10.35 7.74
C ILE A 12 -5.79 -9.36 6.90
N LYS A 13 -6.98 -9.76 6.42
CA LYS A 13 -7.88 -8.87 5.67
C LYS A 13 -8.33 -7.65 6.48
N PRO A 14 -8.90 -7.78 7.69
CA PRO A 14 -9.32 -6.61 8.44
C PRO A 14 -8.14 -5.69 8.76
N LYS A 15 -6.96 -6.25 9.13
CA LYS A 15 -5.74 -5.46 9.34
C LYS A 15 -5.30 -4.71 8.07
N MET A 16 -5.35 -5.37 6.91
CA MET A 16 -5.08 -4.71 5.62
C MET A 16 -6.09 -3.59 5.33
N ALA A 17 -7.36 -3.79 5.64
CA ALA A 17 -8.44 -2.82 5.40
C ALA A 17 -8.37 -1.57 6.31
N GLU A 18 -7.55 -1.57 7.35
CA GLU A 18 -7.23 -0.37 8.14
C GLU A 18 -6.41 0.63 7.34
N ARG A 19 -5.52 0.15 6.46
CA ARG A 19 -4.64 0.99 5.61
C ARG A 19 -5.12 1.10 4.17
N ILE A 20 -5.64 0.01 3.59
CA ILE A 20 -5.97 -0.08 2.17
C ILE A 20 -7.48 0.09 1.97
N ILE A 21 -7.87 1.26 1.49
CA ILE A 21 -9.27 1.68 1.39
C ILE A 21 -9.83 1.40 -0.01
N GLY A 22 -11.09 0.96 -0.08
CA GLY A 22 -11.81 0.78 -1.35
C GLY A 22 -11.56 -0.54 -2.08
N GLN A 23 -10.79 -1.47 -1.49
CA GLN A 23 -10.34 -2.68 -2.19
C GLN A 23 -10.80 -4.02 -1.57
N PRO A 24 -12.03 -4.15 -1.01
CA PRO A 24 -12.40 -5.30 -0.17
C PRO A 24 -12.26 -6.66 -0.87
N GLN A 25 -12.57 -6.73 -2.16
CA GLN A 25 -12.47 -7.98 -2.93
C GLN A 25 -11.02 -8.35 -3.28
N ALA A 26 -10.16 -7.36 -3.53
CA ALA A 26 -8.73 -7.60 -3.77
C ALA A 26 -8.04 -8.11 -2.49
N LEU A 27 -8.32 -7.47 -1.35
CA LEU A 27 -7.78 -7.90 -0.05
C LEU A 27 -8.26 -9.29 0.33
N GLU A 28 -9.52 -9.64 0.01
CA GLU A 28 -10.07 -10.98 0.22
C GLU A 28 -9.31 -12.05 -0.59
N THR A 29 -9.08 -11.81 -1.88
CA THR A 29 -8.33 -12.74 -2.74
C THR A 29 -6.91 -13.00 -2.21
N ILE A 30 -6.22 -11.94 -1.80
CA ILE A 30 -4.87 -12.03 -1.24
C ILE A 30 -4.90 -12.78 0.11
N ALA A 31 -5.81 -12.41 1.01
CA ALA A 31 -5.94 -13.02 2.33
C ALA A 31 -6.19 -14.53 2.25
N ARG A 32 -7.10 -14.99 1.38
CA ARG A 32 -7.39 -16.42 1.21
C ARG A 32 -6.16 -17.22 0.82
N ARG A 33 -5.36 -16.70 -0.12
CA ARG A 33 -4.17 -17.40 -0.59
C ARG A 33 -3.10 -17.48 0.49
N ILE A 34 -2.87 -16.40 1.24
CA ILE A 34 -1.94 -16.38 2.38
C ILE A 34 -2.40 -17.35 3.48
N GLN A 35 -3.69 -17.37 3.80
CA GLN A 35 -4.27 -18.31 4.77
C GLN A 35 -4.12 -19.76 4.31
N THR A 36 -4.30 -20.04 3.02
CA THR A 36 -4.12 -21.39 2.45
C THR A 36 -2.67 -21.86 2.58
N TYR A 37 -1.72 -20.97 2.31
CA TYR A 37 -0.29 -21.27 2.46
C TYR A 37 0.08 -21.55 3.92
N HIS A 38 -0.31 -20.68 4.86
CA HIS A 38 -0.02 -20.88 6.29
C HIS A 38 -0.76 -22.07 6.92
N ALA A 39 -1.79 -22.60 6.27
CA ALA A 39 -2.46 -23.84 6.66
C ALA A 39 -1.78 -25.10 6.08
N ASP A 40 -0.64 -24.94 5.39
CA ASP A 40 0.09 -26.00 4.68
C ASP A 40 -0.78 -26.76 3.65
N LEU A 41 -1.73 -26.04 3.03
CA LEU A 41 -2.65 -26.60 2.02
C LEU A 41 -2.25 -26.28 0.58
N ASP A 42 -1.19 -25.51 0.38
CA ASP A 42 -0.64 -25.15 -0.94
C ASP A 42 0.60 -25.99 -1.27
N ASP A 43 1.10 -25.88 -2.50
CA ASP A 43 2.33 -26.56 -2.92
C ASP A 43 3.56 -25.95 -2.20
N PRO A 44 4.29 -26.71 -1.34
CA PRO A 44 5.44 -26.20 -0.61
C PRO A 44 6.64 -25.89 -1.52
N GLY A 45 6.60 -26.34 -2.77
CA GLY A 45 7.60 -26.02 -3.79
C GLY A 45 7.46 -24.62 -4.37
N LYS A 46 6.37 -23.88 -4.09
CA LYS A 46 6.07 -22.60 -4.71
C LYS A 46 6.17 -21.43 -3.72
N PRO A 47 6.33 -20.19 -4.20
CA PRO A 47 6.19 -19.01 -3.34
C PRO A 47 4.81 -18.97 -2.66
N MET A 48 4.73 -18.32 -1.50
CA MET A 48 3.49 -18.15 -0.72
C MET A 48 2.31 -17.65 -1.57
N GLY A 49 2.60 -16.79 -2.52
CA GLY A 49 1.67 -16.39 -3.55
C GLY A 49 2.33 -15.46 -4.55
N VAL A 50 1.82 -15.50 -5.78
CA VAL A 50 2.27 -14.64 -6.87
C VAL A 50 1.04 -13.91 -7.39
N PHE A 51 1.01 -12.58 -7.21
CA PHE A 51 -0.15 -11.76 -7.56
C PHE A 51 0.23 -10.67 -8.55
N LEU A 52 -0.62 -10.45 -9.55
CA LEU A 52 -0.55 -9.28 -10.42
C LEU A 52 -1.63 -8.28 -9.98
N LEU A 53 -1.23 -7.23 -9.29
CA LEU A 53 -2.07 -6.13 -8.86
C LEU A 53 -2.28 -5.18 -10.04
N VAL A 54 -3.50 -5.15 -10.58
CA VAL A 54 -3.83 -4.36 -11.78
C VAL A 54 -4.75 -3.21 -11.40
N GLY A 55 -4.41 -1.98 -11.78
CA GLY A 55 -5.34 -0.86 -11.58
C GLY A 55 -4.71 0.50 -11.79
N PRO A 56 -5.47 1.59 -11.63
CA PRO A 56 -4.97 2.95 -11.75
C PRO A 56 -3.86 3.30 -10.74
N SER A 57 -3.17 4.42 -10.97
CA SER A 57 -2.19 4.95 -10.02
C SER A 57 -2.88 5.38 -8.72
N GLY A 58 -2.20 5.22 -7.58
CA GLY A 58 -2.70 5.71 -6.29
C GLY A 58 -3.90 4.97 -5.71
N VAL A 59 -4.22 3.75 -6.16
CA VAL A 59 -5.33 2.93 -5.62
C VAL A 59 -4.94 1.99 -4.49
N GLY A 60 -3.65 1.97 -4.10
CA GLY A 60 -3.14 1.18 -2.97
C GLY A 60 -2.32 -0.07 -3.33
N LYS A 61 -1.95 -0.28 -4.60
CA LYS A 61 -1.14 -1.45 -5.02
C LYS A 61 0.17 -1.59 -4.23
N THR A 62 0.96 -0.52 -4.15
CA THR A 62 2.23 -0.47 -3.39
C THR A 62 1.99 -0.51 -1.88
N GLU A 63 0.94 0.17 -1.40
CA GLU A 63 0.56 0.16 0.02
C GLU A 63 0.20 -1.25 0.50
N THR A 64 -0.38 -2.09 -0.37
CA THR A 64 -0.63 -3.51 -0.09
C THR A 64 0.67 -4.27 0.18
N ALA A 65 1.73 -4.03 -0.60
CA ALA A 65 3.03 -4.68 -0.40
C ALA A 65 3.66 -4.30 0.94
N VAL A 66 3.68 -2.99 1.22
CA VAL A 66 4.19 -2.43 2.48
C VAL A 66 3.43 -3.01 3.68
N THR A 67 2.10 -3.01 3.62
CA THR A 67 1.24 -3.52 4.70
C THR A 67 1.47 -5.03 4.91
N LEU A 68 1.65 -5.81 3.84
CA LEU A 68 1.91 -7.24 3.96
C LEU A 68 3.31 -7.53 4.54
N ALA A 69 4.32 -6.73 4.20
CA ALA A 69 5.66 -6.88 4.79
C ALA A 69 5.65 -6.63 6.30
N GLU A 70 4.89 -5.63 6.76
CA GLU A 70 4.68 -5.39 8.18
C GLU A 70 3.92 -6.54 8.87
N LEU A 71 2.80 -6.97 8.28
CA LEU A 71 1.91 -7.95 8.88
C LEU A 71 2.50 -9.36 8.94
N LEU A 72 3.25 -9.77 7.91
CA LEU A 72 3.77 -11.13 7.78
C LEU A 72 5.21 -11.26 8.30
N TYR A 73 6.03 -10.24 8.08
CA TYR A 73 7.47 -10.32 8.35
C TYR A 73 7.94 -9.31 9.39
N GLY A 74 7.04 -8.52 9.99
CA GLY A 74 7.36 -7.66 11.12
C GLY A 74 8.04 -6.34 10.77
N GLY A 75 8.00 -5.92 9.50
CA GLY A 75 8.40 -4.56 9.14
C GLY A 75 8.54 -4.29 7.64
N GLU A 76 8.46 -3.01 7.26
CA GLU A 76 8.61 -2.55 5.88
C GLU A 76 10.00 -2.88 5.27
N HIS A 77 11.03 -3.03 6.12
CA HIS A 77 12.39 -3.41 5.69
C HIS A 77 12.49 -4.86 5.16
N ASN A 78 11.45 -5.68 5.36
CA ASN A 78 11.32 -7.02 4.78
C ASN A 78 10.63 -7.00 3.41
N MET A 79 10.50 -5.82 2.81
CA MET A 79 10.07 -5.64 1.42
C MET A 79 11.30 -5.43 0.53
N ILE A 80 11.42 -6.26 -0.51
CA ILE A 80 12.41 -6.13 -1.57
C ILE A 80 11.71 -5.54 -2.78
N THR A 81 12.05 -4.30 -3.14
CA THR A 81 11.43 -3.61 -4.27
C THR A 81 12.36 -3.60 -5.47
N VAL A 82 11.82 -3.97 -6.63
CA VAL A 82 12.51 -3.90 -7.92
C VAL A 82 11.65 -3.10 -8.88
N ASN A 83 12.17 -1.95 -9.32
CA ASN A 83 11.50 -1.10 -10.30
C ASN A 83 11.74 -1.64 -11.71
N MET A 84 10.71 -2.17 -12.36
CA MET A 84 10.81 -2.79 -13.69
C MET A 84 11.08 -1.78 -14.80
N SER A 85 10.88 -0.49 -14.55
CA SER A 85 11.27 0.57 -15.48
C SER A 85 12.80 0.69 -15.67
N GLU A 86 13.60 0.15 -14.75
CA GLU A 86 15.07 0.07 -14.90
C GLU A 86 15.53 -1.12 -15.76
N TYR A 87 14.61 -2.04 -16.11
CA TYR A 87 14.91 -3.31 -16.78
C TYR A 87 14.26 -3.40 -18.16
N GLN A 88 14.33 -2.31 -18.92
CA GLN A 88 13.72 -2.19 -20.26
C GLN A 88 14.52 -2.89 -21.37
N GLU A 89 15.81 -3.15 -21.15
CA GLU A 89 16.67 -3.80 -22.14
C GLU A 89 17.05 -5.24 -21.74
N ALA A 90 17.25 -6.11 -22.72
CA ALA A 90 17.56 -7.53 -22.51
C ALA A 90 18.81 -7.77 -21.63
N TYR A 91 19.83 -6.93 -21.73
CA TYR A 91 21.09 -7.12 -20.99
C TYR A 91 20.95 -6.86 -19.48
N THR A 92 19.90 -6.16 -19.06
CA THR A 92 19.62 -5.84 -17.65
C THR A 92 19.24 -7.07 -16.82
N VAL A 93 18.87 -8.18 -17.46
CA VAL A 93 18.63 -9.49 -16.80
C VAL A 93 19.81 -9.90 -15.93
N SER A 94 21.04 -9.65 -16.40
CA SER A 94 22.26 -9.97 -15.66
C SER A 94 22.42 -9.17 -14.37
N SER A 95 21.82 -7.98 -14.25
CA SER A 95 21.82 -7.20 -13.01
C SER A 95 20.90 -7.84 -11.95
N LEU A 96 19.75 -8.40 -12.35
CA LEU A 96 18.82 -9.07 -11.42
C LEU A 96 19.33 -10.41 -10.91
N ARG A 97 19.87 -11.22 -11.83
CA ARG A 97 20.31 -12.59 -11.56
C ARG A 97 21.77 -12.67 -11.12
N GLY A 98 22.61 -11.73 -11.57
CA GLY A 98 24.06 -11.77 -11.43
C GLY A 98 24.72 -12.04 -12.79
N SER A 99 25.92 -11.48 -12.99
CA SER A 99 26.67 -11.67 -14.23
C SER A 99 27.34 -13.05 -14.27
N PRO A 100 27.38 -13.73 -15.43
CA PRO A 100 28.04 -15.01 -15.56
C PRO A 100 29.59 -14.87 -15.50
N PRO A 101 30.33 -15.98 -15.30
CA PRO A 101 31.78 -15.97 -15.30
C PRO A 101 32.37 -15.30 -16.56
N GLY A 102 33.28 -14.36 -16.35
CA GLY A 102 33.95 -13.62 -17.44
C GLY A 102 33.33 -12.26 -17.80
N TYR A 103 32.27 -11.83 -17.12
CA TYR A 103 31.65 -10.50 -17.30
C TYR A 103 31.92 -9.57 -16.11
N VAL A 104 31.87 -8.26 -16.34
CA VAL A 104 32.01 -7.24 -15.28
C VAL A 104 30.83 -7.38 -14.31
N GLY A 105 31.12 -7.54 -13.02
CA GLY A 105 30.09 -7.77 -11.99
C GLY A 105 30.00 -9.22 -11.50
N TYR A 106 30.76 -10.15 -12.09
CA TYR A 106 30.93 -11.51 -11.57
C TYR A 106 31.43 -11.51 -10.11
N GLY A 107 30.92 -12.41 -9.26
CA GLY A 107 31.28 -12.51 -7.85
C GLY A 107 30.40 -11.69 -6.89
N LYS A 108 29.45 -10.88 -7.41
CA LYS A 108 28.63 -9.97 -6.61
C LYS A 108 27.17 -10.42 -6.44
N GLY A 109 26.77 -11.52 -7.09
CA GLY A 109 25.39 -11.93 -7.22
C GLY A 109 24.52 -10.88 -7.94
N GLY A 110 23.23 -11.17 -8.08
CA GLY A 110 22.27 -10.23 -8.67
C GLY A 110 21.53 -9.44 -7.61
N VAL A 111 21.00 -8.27 -7.97
CA VAL A 111 20.25 -7.40 -7.07
C VAL A 111 19.09 -8.14 -6.40
N LEU A 112 18.36 -8.97 -7.15
CA LEU A 112 17.25 -9.74 -6.62
C LEU A 112 17.73 -11.01 -5.91
N THR A 113 18.63 -11.77 -6.53
CA THR A 113 19.10 -13.06 -5.98
C THR A 113 19.80 -12.86 -4.64
N GLU A 114 20.63 -11.83 -4.48
CA GLU A 114 21.29 -11.52 -3.20
C GLU A 114 20.33 -11.00 -2.14
N ALA A 115 19.38 -10.12 -2.51
CA ALA A 115 18.42 -9.58 -1.57
C ALA A 115 17.55 -10.70 -0.96
N VAL A 116 17.06 -11.63 -1.78
CA VAL A 116 16.26 -12.76 -1.32
C VAL A 116 17.12 -13.79 -0.58
N ARG A 117 18.37 -14.02 -1.01
CA ARG A 117 19.31 -14.89 -0.29
C ARG A 117 19.58 -14.38 1.13
N CYS A 118 19.72 -13.06 1.30
CA CYS A 118 19.91 -12.42 2.61
C CYS A 118 18.62 -12.36 3.43
N ASN A 119 17.46 -12.24 2.77
CA ASN A 119 16.15 -12.15 3.42
C ASN A 119 15.10 -13.07 2.73
N PRO A 120 15.12 -14.37 3.04
CA PRO A 120 14.24 -15.35 2.38
C PRO A 120 12.76 -15.23 2.80
N TYR A 121 12.47 -14.53 3.91
CA TYR A 121 11.13 -14.24 4.41
C TYR A 121 10.78 -12.79 4.10
N SER A 122 10.28 -12.56 2.88
CA SER A 122 10.14 -11.21 2.35
C SER A 122 8.94 -11.05 1.43
N VAL A 123 8.49 -9.80 1.28
CA VAL A 123 7.60 -9.40 0.19
C VAL A 123 8.47 -8.91 -0.96
N VAL A 124 8.39 -9.55 -2.11
CA VAL A 124 9.08 -9.10 -3.34
C VAL A 124 8.09 -8.30 -4.17
N LEU A 125 8.34 -7.00 -4.33
CA LEU A 125 7.54 -6.09 -5.14
C LEU A 125 8.23 -5.84 -6.49
N LEU A 126 7.61 -6.31 -7.58
CA LEU A 126 8.00 -6.00 -8.95
C LEU A 126 7.08 -4.88 -9.48
N ASP A 127 7.54 -3.63 -9.37
CA ASP A 127 6.72 -2.45 -9.68
C ASP A 127 6.78 -2.13 -11.18
N GLU A 128 5.64 -1.79 -11.79
CA GLU A 128 5.49 -1.43 -13.22
C GLU A 128 5.95 -2.52 -14.20
N ILE A 129 5.55 -3.78 -13.97
CA ILE A 129 6.02 -4.95 -14.74
C ILE A 129 5.79 -4.85 -16.26
N GLU A 130 4.81 -4.05 -16.71
CA GLU A 130 4.60 -3.79 -18.14
C GLU A 130 5.75 -3.07 -18.83
N LYS A 131 6.67 -2.46 -18.06
CA LYS A 131 7.84 -1.75 -18.57
C LYS A 131 9.04 -2.67 -18.76
N ALA A 132 9.06 -3.83 -18.11
CA ALA A 132 10.19 -4.77 -18.21
C ALA A 132 10.33 -5.33 -19.63
N HIS A 133 11.57 -5.63 -20.01
CA HIS A 133 11.87 -6.43 -21.19
C HIS A 133 11.25 -7.84 -21.08
N PRO A 134 10.74 -8.45 -22.16
CA PRO A 134 10.20 -9.81 -22.13
C PRO A 134 11.15 -10.86 -21.52
N ASP A 135 12.45 -10.79 -21.80
CA ASP A 135 13.45 -11.71 -21.23
C ASP A 135 13.57 -11.59 -19.71
N VAL A 136 13.34 -10.39 -19.15
CA VAL A 136 13.29 -10.16 -17.70
C VAL A 136 12.04 -10.83 -17.11
N ILE A 137 10.90 -10.73 -17.80
CA ILE A 137 9.66 -11.39 -17.37
C ILE A 137 9.82 -12.92 -17.39
N GLU A 138 10.48 -13.47 -18.42
CA GLU A 138 10.70 -14.91 -18.57
C GLU A 138 11.59 -15.49 -17.47
N LEU A 139 12.54 -14.72 -16.93
CA LEU A 139 13.35 -15.11 -15.78
C LEU A 139 12.49 -15.58 -14.59
N PHE A 140 11.37 -14.90 -14.35
CA PHE A 140 10.50 -15.17 -13.21
C PHE A 140 9.62 -16.41 -13.38
N TYR A 141 9.53 -17.00 -14.57
CA TYR A 141 8.70 -18.20 -14.77
C TYR A 141 9.16 -19.36 -13.87
N GLN A 142 10.49 -19.53 -13.73
CA GLN A 142 11.06 -20.54 -12.85
C GLN A 142 10.74 -20.25 -11.38
N VAL A 143 10.77 -18.98 -10.98
CA VAL A 143 10.46 -18.55 -9.61
C VAL A 143 9.00 -18.89 -9.28
N PHE A 144 8.08 -18.60 -10.18
CA PHE A 144 6.64 -18.85 -9.94
C PHE A 144 6.29 -20.33 -9.94
N ASP A 145 6.95 -21.13 -10.77
CA ASP A 145 6.67 -22.57 -10.89
C ASP A 145 7.36 -23.41 -9.81
N LYS A 146 8.60 -23.07 -9.45
CA LYS A 146 9.49 -23.89 -8.60
C LYS A 146 9.97 -23.23 -7.33
N GLY A 147 9.60 -21.97 -7.09
CA GLY A 147 10.02 -21.24 -5.89
C GLY A 147 11.53 -21.08 -5.78
N THR A 148 12.28 -21.14 -6.88
CA THR A 148 13.74 -21.03 -6.87
C THR A 148 14.25 -20.25 -8.08
N LEU A 149 15.36 -19.54 -7.90
CA LEU A 149 16.09 -18.88 -8.98
C LEU A 149 17.57 -19.26 -8.88
N GLU A 150 18.15 -19.75 -9.97
CA GLU A 150 19.60 -19.90 -10.05
C GLU A 150 20.22 -18.54 -10.39
N ASP A 151 21.26 -18.13 -9.68
CA ASP A 151 21.97 -16.88 -9.96
C ASP A 151 22.94 -17.03 -11.15
N GLY A 152 23.74 -15.99 -11.45
CA GLY A 152 24.73 -16.03 -12.54
C GLY A 152 25.90 -16.98 -12.30
N GLU A 153 26.08 -17.46 -11.08
CA GLU A 153 27.19 -18.32 -10.64
C GLU A 153 26.77 -19.79 -10.49
N GLY A 154 25.48 -20.08 -10.60
CA GLY A 154 24.90 -21.41 -10.43
C GLY A 154 24.36 -21.67 -9.02
N LEU A 155 24.34 -20.67 -8.15
CA LEU A 155 23.78 -20.78 -6.81
C LEU A 155 22.25 -20.71 -6.86
N VAL A 156 21.59 -21.68 -6.24
CA VAL A 156 20.13 -21.72 -6.17
C VAL A 156 19.65 -20.90 -4.97
N VAL A 157 18.86 -19.86 -5.25
CA VAL A 157 18.19 -19.00 -4.25
C VAL A 157 16.75 -19.46 -4.07
N ASP A 158 16.30 -19.56 -2.81
CA ASP A 158 14.97 -20.02 -2.43
C ASP A 158 13.97 -18.85 -2.28
N PHE A 159 12.84 -18.94 -2.97
CA PHE A 159 11.73 -18.00 -2.98
C PHE A 159 10.45 -18.58 -2.36
N LYS A 160 10.46 -19.81 -1.83
CA LYS A 160 9.26 -20.48 -1.31
C LYS A 160 8.59 -19.75 -0.17
N ASN A 161 9.38 -19.06 0.66
CA ASN A 161 8.90 -18.24 1.79
C ASN A 161 8.67 -16.78 1.41
N THR A 162 8.67 -16.45 0.12
CA THR A 162 8.42 -15.08 -0.36
C THR A 162 6.99 -14.90 -0.82
N LEU A 163 6.47 -13.70 -0.62
CA LEU A 163 5.21 -13.25 -1.21
C LEU A 163 5.54 -12.32 -2.38
N ILE A 164 5.17 -12.70 -3.60
CA ILE A 164 5.54 -11.95 -4.81
C ILE A 164 4.34 -11.12 -5.29
N LEU A 165 4.53 -9.81 -5.33
CA LEU A 165 3.54 -8.85 -5.80
C LEU A 165 4.09 -8.13 -7.03
N LEU A 166 3.35 -8.19 -8.12
CA LEU A 166 3.64 -7.46 -9.34
C LEU A 166 2.61 -6.35 -9.45
N THR A 167 3.02 -5.14 -9.83
CA THR A 167 2.06 -4.06 -10.11
C THR A 167 2.04 -3.77 -11.60
N THR A 168 0.87 -3.40 -12.11
CA THR A 168 0.76 -2.87 -13.45
C THR A 168 -0.37 -1.87 -13.57
N ASN A 169 -0.18 -0.89 -14.45
CA ASN A 169 -1.23 0.05 -14.84
C ASN A 169 -1.94 -0.38 -16.14
N VAL A 170 -1.57 -1.52 -16.74
CA VAL A 170 -2.23 -2.06 -17.94
C VAL A 170 -3.71 -2.32 -17.66
N GLY A 171 -4.60 -1.80 -18.50
CA GLY A 171 -6.05 -1.94 -18.30
C GLY A 171 -6.66 -1.02 -17.23
N ALA A 172 -5.88 -0.11 -16.63
CA ALA A 172 -6.38 0.86 -15.65
C ALA A 172 -7.57 1.68 -16.19
N GLU A 173 -7.50 2.10 -17.45
CA GLU A 173 -8.58 2.87 -18.09
C GLU A 173 -9.88 2.08 -18.18
N LEU A 174 -9.80 0.79 -18.52
CA LEU A 174 -10.97 -0.07 -18.64
C LEU A 174 -11.61 -0.31 -17.27
N ILE A 175 -10.79 -0.52 -16.23
CA ILE A 175 -11.27 -0.62 -14.85
C ILE A 175 -12.00 0.66 -14.45
N ARG A 176 -11.41 1.83 -14.74
CA ARG A 176 -11.99 3.13 -14.45
C ARG A 176 -13.36 3.30 -15.11
N GLN A 177 -13.44 3.08 -16.42
CA GLN A 177 -14.69 3.18 -17.17
C GLN A 177 -15.76 2.23 -16.64
N LYS A 178 -15.38 1.00 -16.29
CA LYS A 178 -16.29 0.02 -15.72
C LYS A 178 -16.80 0.45 -14.35
N CYS A 179 -15.93 0.99 -13.49
CA CYS A 179 -16.32 1.52 -12.18
C CYS A 179 -17.24 2.74 -12.27
N HIS A 180 -17.07 3.62 -13.27
CA HIS A 180 -17.95 4.78 -13.47
C HIS A 180 -19.30 4.44 -14.09
N THR A 181 -19.36 3.45 -14.98
CA THR A 181 -20.59 3.12 -15.72
C THR A 181 -21.51 2.22 -14.91
N SER A 182 -20.97 1.40 -14.02
CA SER A 182 -21.75 0.48 -13.19
C SER A 182 -22.42 1.18 -12.01
N THR A 183 -23.68 0.86 -11.76
CA THR A 183 -24.44 1.36 -10.59
C THR A 183 -24.00 0.69 -9.28
N LEU A 184 -23.39 -0.49 -9.38
CA LEU A 184 -22.81 -1.24 -8.27
C LEU A 184 -21.30 -1.43 -8.52
N LEU A 185 -20.54 -1.59 -7.43
CA LEU A 185 -19.12 -1.96 -7.51
C LEU A 185 -18.97 -3.26 -8.32
N PRO A 186 -18.21 -3.26 -9.42
CA PRO A 186 -18.04 -4.45 -10.24
C PRO A 186 -17.36 -5.56 -9.43
N SER A 187 -17.72 -6.80 -9.72
CA SER A 187 -17.05 -7.96 -9.14
C SER A 187 -15.63 -8.12 -9.68
N GLN A 188 -14.77 -8.83 -8.94
CA GLN A 188 -13.42 -9.20 -9.42
C GLN A 188 -13.47 -9.96 -10.74
N GLU A 189 -14.45 -10.87 -10.93
CA GLU A 189 -14.60 -11.65 -12.15
C GLU A 189 -14.92 -10.75 -13.35
N GLU A 190 -15.85 -9.79 -13.20
CA GLU A 190 -16.17 -8.83 -14.24
C GLU A 190 -14.98 -7.95 -14.62
N LEU A 191 -14.21 -7.49 -13.62
CA LEU A 191 -13.01 -6.70 -13.86
C LEU A 191 -11.94 -7.53 -14.56
N GLN A 192 -11.70 -8.77 -14.13
CA GLN A 192 -10.75 -9.68 -14.76
C GLN A 192 -11.10 -9.95 -16.23
N ILE A 193 -12.38 -10.19 -16.54
CA ILE A 193 -12.86 -10.36 -17.92
C ILE A 193 -12.61 -9.09 -18.72
N THR A 194 -12.91 -7.92 -18.13
CA THR A 194 -12.78 -6.61 -18.78
C THR A 194 -11.33 -6.32 -19.19
N ILE A 195 -10.35 -6.60 -18.32
CA ILE A 195 -8.93 -6.29 -18.59
C ILE A 195 -8.19 -7.40 -19.33
N ARG A 196 -8.76 -8.61 -19.44
CA ARG A 196 -8.06 -9.80 -19.95
C ARG A 196 -7.42 -9.57 -21.33
N THR A 197 -8.18 -8.99 -22.25
CA THR A 197 -7.70 -8.73 -23.62
C THR A 197 -6.52 -7.76 -23.61
N GLU A 198 -6.57 -6.75 -22.77
CA GLU A 198 -5.49 -5.76 -22.67
C GLU A 198 -4.24 -6.35 -22.01
N LEU A 199 -4.40 -7.14 -20.95
CA LEU A 199 -3.28 -7.86 -20.34
C LEU A 199 -2.60 -8.82 -21.33
N LEU A 200 -3.36 -9.52 -22.18
CA LEU A 200 -2.80 -10.44 -23.18
C LEU A 200 -2.03 -9.75 -24.31
N ARG A 201 -2.17 -8.43 -24.49
CA ARG A 201 -1.34 -7.66 -25.43
C ARG A 201 0.08 -7.42 -24.91
N TYR A 202 0.24 -7.33 -23.59
CA TYR A 202 1.52 -7.08 -22.93
C TYR A 202 2.16 -8.36 -22.40
N PHE A 203 1.35 -9.27 -21.86
CA PHE A 203 1.81 -10.48 -21.19
C PHE A 203 1.39 -11.73 -21.95
N LYS A 204 2.34 -12.67 -22.11
CA LYS A 204 2.05 -13.99 -22.66
C LYS A 204 1.07 -14.72 -21.73
N SER A 205 0.18 -15.53 -22.31
CA SER A 205 -0.77 -16.35 -21.54
C SER A 205 -0.07 -17.26 -20.52
N ALA A 206 1.12 -17.75 -20.85
CA ALA A 206 1.96 -18.55 -19.97
C ALA A 206 2.34 -17.80 -18.67
N PHE A 207 2.62 -16.49 -18.74
CA PHE A 207 2.91 -15.67 -17.57
C PHE A 207 1.65 -15.48 -16.72
N LEU A 208 0.54 -15.07 -17.33
CA LEU A 208 -0.72 -14.82 -16.62
C LEU A 208 -1.28 -16.09 -15.97
N GLY A 209 -1.02 -17.27 -16.53
CA GLY A 209 -1.44 -18.56 -15.96
C GLY A 209 -0.69 -18.99 -14.70
N ARG A 210 0.41 -18.31 -14.34
CA ARG A 210 1.25 -18.62 -13.17
C ARG A 210 0.97 -17.74 -11.95
N LEU A 211 0.10 -16.75 -12.10
CA LEU A 211 -0.16 -15.74 -11.09
C LEU A 211 -1.66 -15.54 -10.90
N VAL A 212 -2.02 -14.92 -9.77
CA VAL A 212 -3.39 -14.51 -9.49
C VAL A 212 -3.55 -13.05 -9.91
N VAL A 213 -4.37 -12.79 -10.92
CA VAL A 213 -4.69 -11.41 -11.34
C VAL A 213 -5.68 -10.80 -10.35
N VAL A 214 -5.31 -9.68 -9.74
CA VAL A 214 -6.10 -8.98 -8.73
C VAL A 214 -6.37 -7.54 -9.17
N PRO A 215 -7.51 -7.27 -9.82
CA PRO A 215 -7.93 -5.91 -10.16
C PRO A 215 -8.23 -5.05 -8.93
N TYR A 216 -7.79 -3.79 -8.95
CA TYR A 216 -8.06 -2.76 -7.95
C TYR A 216 -9.05 -1.76 -8.53
N HIS A 217 -10.09 -1.45 -7.78
CA HIS A 217 -11.12 -0.49 -8.16
C HIS A 217 -10.55 0.93 -8.18
N SER A 218 -11.14 1.78 -9.02
CA SER A 218 -10.97 3.22 -8.90
C SER A 218 -11.53 3.70 -7.56
N LEU A 219 -10.84 4.66 -6.94
CA LEU A 219 -11.29 5.27 -5.68
C LEU A 219 -12.31 6.37 -5.97
N GLY A 220 -13.45 6.34 -5.27
CA GLY A 220 -14.42 7.42 -5.29
C GLY A 220 -14.17 8.45 -4.17
N ASP A 221 -15.00 9.49 -4.14
CA ASP A 221 -14.87 10.59 -3.18
C ASP A 221 -14.92 10.11 -1.72
N VAL A 222 -15.73 9.10 -1.44
CA VAL A 222 -15.87 8.51 -0.09
C VAL A 222 -14.57 7.83 0.33
N GLU A 223 -13.96 7.05 -0.55
CA GLU A 223 -12.69 6.38 -0.30
C GLU A 223 -11.56 7.41 -0.14
N ILE A 224 -11.48 8.40 -1.04
CA ILE A 224 -10.49 9.48 -0.99
C ILE A 224 -10.62 10.25 0.32
N ARG A 225 -11.83 10.63 0.73
CA ARG A 225 -12.10 11.32 2.01
C ARG A 225 -11.56 10.52 3.20
N ARG A 226 -11.80 9.20 3.22
CA ARG A 226 -11.28 8.32 4.27
C ARG A 226 -9.75 8.24 4.26
N ILE A 227 -9.12 8.19 3.08
CA ILE A 227 -7.66 8.19 2.95
C ILE A 227 -7.05 9.51 3.45
N VAL A 228 -7.67 10.65 3.13
CA VAL A 228 -7.25 11.97 3.65
C VAL A 228 -7.28 11.95 5.18
N GLY A 229 -8.36 11.46 5.79
CA GLY A 229 -8.48 11.33 7.24
C GLY A 229 -7.36 10.48 7.86
N LEU A 230 -7.03 9.33 7.26
CA LEU A 230 -5.93 8.47 7.74
C LEU A 230 -4.57 9.18 7.66
N LYS A 231 -4.30 9.91 6.57
CA LYS A 231 -3.05 10.66 6.41
C LYS A 231 -2.95 11.83 7.40
N LEU A 232 -4.05 12.57 7.61
CA LEU A 232 -4.11 13.63 8.61
C LEU A 232 -3.91 13.09 10.03
N ALA A 233 -4.48 11.93 10.38
CA ALA A 233 -4.25 11.29 11.67
C ALA A 233 -2.76 10.95 11.90
N LYS A 234 -2.06 10.45 10.87
CA LYS A 234 -0.60 10.24 10.94
C LYS A 234 0.17 11.55 11.14
N ILE A 235 -0.27 12.64 10.51
CA ILE A 235 0.32 13.98 10.70
C ILE A 235 0.07 14.49 12.13
N GLN A 236 -1.16 14.39 12.63
CA GLN A 236 -1.52 14.78 14.00
C GLN A 236 -0.66 14.07 15.04
N LYS A 237 -0.43 12.76 14.87
CA LYS A 237 0.42 11.97 15.75
C LYS A 237 1.87 12.49 15.76
N ARG A 238 2.49 12.64 14.58
CA ARG A 238 3.86 13.17 14.45
C ARG A 238 3.98 14.58 15.02
N PHE A 239 2.97 15.41 14.80
CA PHE A 239 2.93 16.77 15.32
C PHE A 239 2.89 16.82 16.85
N ALA A 240 2.04 15.99 17.46
CA ALA A 240 1.94 15.87 18.91
C ALA A 240 3.24 15.35 19.54
N GLU A 241 3.89 14.36 18.91
CA GLU A 241 5.17 13.81 19.38
C GLU A 241 6.31 14.83 19.32
N ASN A 242 6.40 15.62 18.24
CA ASN A 242 7.51 16.55 18.02
C ASN A 242 7.34 17.90 18.73
N HIS A 243 6.11 18.43 18.77
CA HIS A 243 5.85 19.79 19.27
C HIS A 243 5.11 19.81 20.61
N ARG A 244 4.66 18.65 21.12
CA ARG A 244 3.80 18.55 22.32
C ARG A 244 2.55 19.45 22.23
N ALA A 245 2.04 19.61 21.02
CA ALA A 245 0.89 20.46 20.70
C ALA A 245 -0.16 19.66 19.92
N LYS A 246 -1.42 20.08 20.01
CA LYS A 246 -2.53 19.43 19.30
C LYS A 246 -2.67 20.02 17.90
N LEU A 247 -2.76 19.18 16.87
CA LEU A 247 -3.16 19.59 15.53
C LEU A 247 -4.62 19.20 15.31
N THR A 248 -5.47 20.12 14.92
CA THR A 248 -6.87 19.88 14.56
C THR A 248 -7.16 20.43 13.17
N TYR A 249 -8.21 19.94 12.53
CA TYR A 249 -8.61 20.39 11.21
C TYR A 249 -10.14 20.39 11.08
N GLU A 250 -10.65 21.22 10.17
CA GLU A 250 -12.06 21.28 9.82
C GLU A 250 -12.38 20.41 8.59
N GLU A 251 -13.64 20.02 8.42
CA GLU A 251 -14.14 19.29 7.24
C GLU A 251 -13.95 20.08 5.93
N SER A 252 -13.83 21.40 6.00
CA SER A 252 -13.49 22.29 4.89
C SER A 252 -12.13 21.91 4.28
N LEU A 253 -11.14 21.55 5.10
CA LEU A 253 -9.83 21.09 4.66
C LEU A 253 -9.94 19.77 3.88
N ILE A 254 -10.67 18.79 4.42
CA ILE A 254 -10.81 17.49 3.77
C ILE A 254 -11.51 17.66 2.41
N SER A 255 -12.58 18.45 2.37
CA SER A 255 -13.33 18.68 1.13
C SER A 255 -12.49 19.42 0.08
N ALA A 256 -11.68 20.39 0.49
CA ALA A 256 -10.75 21.07 -0.42
C ALA A 256 -9.70 20.11 -1.01
N VAL A 257 -9.16 19.19 -0.20
CA VAL A 257 -8.20 18.17 -0.66
C VAL A 257 -8.87 17.18 -1.62
N VAL A 258 -10.07 16.70 -1.29
CA VAL A 258 -10.84 15.78 -2.15
C VAL A 258 -11.12 16.41 -3.52
N ASN A 259 -11.61 17.65 -3.56
CA ASN A 259 -11.91 18.36 -4.81
C ASN A 259 -10.67 18.52 -5.70
N ARG A 260 -9.50 18.79 -5.12
CA ARG A 260 -8.23 18.87 -5.88
C ARG A 260 -7.74 17.51 -6.37
N CYS A 261 -8.12 16.41 -5.72
CA CYS A 261 -7.73 15.06 -6.13
C CYS A 261 -8.53 14.55 -7.33
N THR A 262 -9.81 14.91 -7.41
CA THR A 262 -10.67 14.54 -8.53
C THR A 262 -10.29 15.25 -9.84
N GLU A 263 -9.70 16.44 -9.76
CA GLU A 263 -9.26 17.21 -10.93
C GLU A 263 -8.00 16.64 -11.64
N VAL A 264 -7.11 15.94 -10.93
CA VAL A 264 -5.74 15.63 -11.42
C VAL A 264 -5.54 14.16 -11.84
N GLU A 265 -6.60 13.34 -11.88
CA GLU A 265 -6.58 11.92 -12.29
C GLU A 265 -5.48 11.03 -11.61
N SER A 266 -4.86 11.47 -10.51
CA SER A 266 -3.69 10.80 -9.90
C SER A 266 -4.00 9.98 -8.64
N GLY A 267 -5.29 9.77 -8.33
CA GLY A 267 -5.74 8.94 -7.20
C GLY A 267 -5.23 9.43 -5.85
N ALA A 268 -4.98 8.52 -4.90
CA ALA A 268 -4.50 8.89 -3.56
C ALA A 268 -3.08 9.47 -3.54
N ARG A 269 -2.31 9.36 -4.63
CA ARG A 269 -0.96 9.92 -4.74
C ARG A 269 -0.99 11.45 -4.73
N ASN A 270 -2.05 12.07 -5.27
CA ASN A 270 -2.21 13.53 -5.19
C ASN A 270 -2.38 14.01 -3.75
N ILE A 271 -3.00 13.20 -2.89
CA ILE A 271 -3.22 13.56 -1.49
C ILE A 271 -1.87 13.79 -0.80
N ASP A 272 -0.90 12.91 -1.06
CA ASP A 272 0.45 13.06 -0.51
C ASP A 272 1.13 14.34 -0.99
N HIS A 273 0.99 14.68 -2.27
CA HIS A 273 1.52 15.92 -2.84
C HIS A 273 0.86 17.15 -2.20
N ILE A 274 -0.47 17.19 -2.09
CA ILE A 274 -1.19 18.33 -1.48
C ILE A 274 -0.80 18.49 0.00
N LEU A 275 -0.76 17.39 0.75
CA LEU A 275 -0.40 17.45 2.17
C LEU A 275 1.07 17.83 2.37
N THR A 276 1.99 17.18 1.64
CA THR A 276 3.44 17.27 1.87
C THR A 276 4.08 18.47 1.19
N ASP A 277 3.58 18.89 0.03
CA ASP A 277 4.21 19.94 -0.77
C ASP A 277 3.46 21.28 -0.69
N THR A 278 2.22 21.30 -0.18
CA THR A 278 1.44 22.53 -0.02
C THR A 278 1.14 22.85 1.45
N ILE A 279 0.52 21.92 2.18
CA ILE A 279 0.00 22.20 3.52
C ILE A 279 1.13 22.19 4.56
N LEU A 280 1.91 21.10 4.63
CA LEU A 280 2.98 20.97 5.62
C LEU A 280 4.12 21.99 5.45
N PRO A 281 4.57 22.38 4.24
CA PRO A 281 5.62 23.37 4.09
C PRO A 281 5.19 24.74 4.60
N THR A 282 3.98 25.17 4.25
CA THR A 282 3.43 26.45 4.75
C THR A 282 3.30 26.44 6.27
N LEU A 283 2.79 25.34 6.85
CA LEU A 283 2.74 25.17 8.30
C LEU A 283 4.15 25.20 8.95
N SER A 284 5.15 24.60 8.30
CA SER A 284 6.51 24.52 8.82
C SER A 284 7.17 25.89 8.93
N VAL A 285 6.98 26.77 7.94
CA VAL A 285 7.47 28.15 7.97
C VAL A 285 6.86 28.89 9.16
N GLU A 286 5.54 28.79 9.32
CA GLU A 286 4.81 29.48 10.39
C GLU A 286 5.23 29.03 11.80
N ILE A 287 5.52 27.74 11.96
CA ILE A 287 6.06 27.20 13.22
C ILE A 287 7.48 27.73 13.46
N LEU A 288 8.35 27.72 12.45
CA LEU A 288 9.73 28.19 12.58
C LEU A 288 9.79 29.69 12.90
N GLU A 289 8.93 30.50 12.30
CA GLU A 289 8.83 31.92 12.64
C GLU A 289 8.43 32.16 14.09
N ARG A 290 7.46 31.39 14.60
CA ARG A 290 7.03 31.46 16.01
C ARG A 290 8.13 31.01 16.96
N MET A 291 8.85 29.95 16.62
CA MET A 291 10.01 29.49 17.39
C MET A 291 11.11 30.57 17.41
N ALA A 292 11.39 31.21 16.28
CA ALA A 292 12.38 32.30 16.21
C ALA A 292 11.97 33.52 17.04
N ARG A 293 10.66 33.81 17.14
CA ARG A 293 10.09 34.88 17.98
C ARG A 293 9.88 34.48 19.44
N GLY A 294 10.19 33.23 19.83
CA GLY A 294 9.96 32.72 21.19
C GLY A 294 8.48 32.60 21.57
N GLN A 295 7.57 32.53 20.60
CA GLN A 295 6.14 32.41 20.82
C GLN A 295 5.75 30.94 21.03
N SER A 296 5.29 30.60 22.23
CA SER A 296 4.74 29.28 22.52
C SER A 296 3.37 29.10 21.85
N PHE A 297 3.07 27.87 21.44
CA PHE A 297 1.74 27.47 21.01
C PHE A 297 1.43 26.09 21.59
N SER A 298 0.14 25.83 21.82
CA SER A 298 -0.36 24.61 22.43
C SER A 298 -1.31 23.84 21.51
N ALA A 299 -1.90 24.53 20.53
CA ALA A 299 -2.64 23.90 19.45
C ALA A 299 -2.53 24.68 18.13
N VAL A 300 -2.76 23.97 17.02
CA VAL A 300 -2.90 24.51 15.67
C VAL A 300 -4.15 23.94 15.04
N HIS A 301 -5.01 24.81 14.52
CA HIS A 301 -6.22 24.49 13.81
C HIS A 301 -6.07 24.83 12.33
N LEU A 302 -6.37 23.87 11.46
CA LEU A 302 -6.31 23.97 10.01
C LEU A 302 -7.72 24.10 9.43
N ALA A 303 -7.99 25.15 8.67
CA ALA A 303 -9.25 25.33 7.94
C ALA A 303 -8.97 25.75 6.48
N CYS A 304 -9.93 25.60 5.58
CA CYS A 304 -9.86 26.18 4.24
C CYS A 304 -10.84 27.33 4.10
N ASP A 305 -10.40 28.43 3.46
CA ASP A 305 -11.29 29.51 3.07
C ASP A 305 -12.10 29.17 1.79
N GLU A 306 -13.02 30.05 1.42
CA GLU A 306 -13.87 29.88 0.22
C GLU A 306 -13.07 29.85 -1.09
N SER A 307 -11.81 30.32 -1.08
CA SER A 307 -10.88 30.26 -2.22
C SER A 307 -10.04 28.98 -2.23
N GLY A 308 -10.22 28.11 -1.23
CA GLY A 308 -9.48 26.87 -1.05
C GLY A 308 -8.07 27.06 -0.46
N ASN A 309 -7.72 28.25 0.03
CA ASN A 309 -6.44 28.46 0.71
C ASN A 309 -6.52 27.95 2.14
N VAL A 310 -5.45 27.28 2.58
CA VAL A 310 -5.38 26.74 3.94
C VAL A 310 -5.00 27.85 4.91
N GLN A 311 -5.83 28.06 5.92
CA GLN A 311 -5.60 28.96 7.04
C GLN A 311 -5.11 28.19 8.26
N TYR A 312 -4.13 28.78 8.95
CA TYR A 312 -3.49 28.20 10.13
C TYR A 312 -3.77 29.08 11.34
N GLN A 313 -4.65 28.62 12.23
CA GLN A 313 -4.94 29.31 13.47
C GLN A 313 -4.21 28.65 14.63
N PHE A 314 -3.32 29.38 15.28
CA PHE A 314 -2.60 28.87 16.43
C PHE A 314 -3.23 29.38 17.72
N ASP A 315 -3.35 28.48 18.69
CA ASP A 315 -3.86 28.78 20.01
C ASP A 315 -2.75 28.67 21.06
N THR A 316 -2.79 29.57 22.03
CA THR A 316 -1.88 29.62 23.19
C THR A 316 -2.55 29.13 24.47
N THR A 317 -3.87 28.87 24.43
CA THR A 317 -4.70 28.50 25.58
C THR A 317 -5.19 27.05 25.52
N TRP A 318 -4.27 26.08 25.34
CA TRP A 318 -4.58 24.68 25.67
C TRP A 318 -3.91 24.31 27.01
N SER A 319 -4.70 24.35 28.08
CA SER A 319 -4.30 23.78 29.38
C SER A 319 -4.71 22.30 29.44
N GLU A 320 -3.89 21.45 30.09
CA GLU A 320 -4.15 20.00 30.28
C GLU A 320 -5.51 19.68 30.94
N THR A 321 -6.19 20.66 31.52
CA THR A 321 -7.51 20.53 32.14
C THR A 321 -8.61 20.09 31.16
N THR A 322 -8.49 20.42 29.86
CA THR A 322 -9.52 20.15 28.85
C THR A 322 -9.55 18.67 28.42
N LEU A 323 -8.49 17.89 28.67
CA LEU A 323 -8.48 16.43 28.43
C LEU A 323 -9.55 15.69 29.25
N SER A 324 -9.96 16.23 30.39
CA SER A 324 -10.91 15.60 31.30
C SER A 324 -12.37 15.75 30.86
N GLN A 325 -12.67 16.71 29.97
CA GLN A 325 -14.05 17.07 29.60
C GLN A 325 -14.50 16.51 28.24
N GLU A 326 -13.59 16.04 27.38
CA GLU A 326 -13.93 15.34 26.12
C GLU A 326 -13.98 13.80 26.27
N ILE A 327 -13.57 13.26 27.42
CA ILE A 327 -13.70 11.81 27.74
C ILE A 327 -15.15 11.31 27.82
N PRO A 328 -16.21 12.09 28.14
CA PRO A 328 -17.58 11.55 28.18
C PRO A 328 -18.08 11.08 26.82
N PHE A 329 -17.69 11.74 25.72
CA PHE A 329 -18.20 11.39 24.39
C PHE A 329 -17.62 10.06 23.87
N TYR A 330 -16.34 9.81 24.10
CA TYR A 330 -15.70 8.54 23.73
C TYR A 330 -16.03 7.40 24.70
N LYS A 331 -16.27 7.66 25.99
CA LYS A 331 -16.79 6.65 26.93
C LYS A 331 -18.22 6.23 26.61
N GLN A 332 -19.05 7.15 26.12
CA GLN A 332 -20.43 6.84 25.73
C GLN A 332 -20.46 5.98 24.46
N LEU A 333 -19.58 6.24 23.48
CA LEU A 333 -19.44 5.39 22.28
C LEU A 333 -18.86 3.99 22.58
N LEU A 334 -17.94 3.87 23.55
CA LEU A 334 -17.39 2.58 23.97
C LEU A 334 -18.36 1.78 24.87
N GLY A 335 -19.15 2.47 25.71
CA GLY A 335 -20.19 1.84 26.55
C GLY A 335 -21.35 1.24 25.74
N ASP A 336 -21.70 1.86 24.61
CA ASP A 336 -22.69 1.31 23.67
C ASP A 336 -22.15 0.08 22.92
N LEU A 337 -20.84 0.01 22.67
CA LEU A 337 -20.19 -1.13 22.01
C LEU A 337 -20.12 -2.37 22.90
N ASP A 338 -19.84 -2.22 24.20
CA ASP A 338 -19.89 -3.33 25.17
C ASP A 338 -21.34 -3.83 25.41
N SER A 339 -22.31 -2.93 25.32
CA SER A 339 -23.74 -3.27 25.43
C SER A 339 -24.22 -4.05 24.19
N LEU A 340 -23.77 -3.68 22.99
CA LEU A 340 -24.03 -4.41 21.75
C LEU A 340 -23.31 -5.77 21.68
N LEU A 341 -22.08 -5.86 22.20
CA LEU A 341 -21.32 -7.12 22.27
C LEU A 341 -21.90 -8.11 23.27
N ASN A 342 -22.53 -7.64 24.36
CA ASN A 342 -23.24 -8.51 25.29
C ASN A 342 -24.57 -9.02 24.72
N LEU A 343 -25.28 -8.22 23.92
CA LEU A 343 -26.53 -8.66 23.27
C LEU A 343 -26.27 -9.81 22.27
N LEU A 344 -25.14 -9.76 21.56
CA LEU A 344 -24.70 -10.78 20.59
C LEU A 344 -24.13 -12.06 21.23
N ARG A 345 -23.95 -12.11 22.56
CA ARG A 345 -23.50 -13.30 23.30
C ARG A 345 -24.64 -14.09 23.95
N THR A 346 -25.86 -13.56 23.96
CA THR A 346 -27.05 -14.18 24.58
C THR A 346 -28.14 -14.62 23.60
N THR A 347 -27.81 -14.69 22.31
CA THR A 347 -28.59 -15.34 21.24
C THR A 347 -27.67 -16.24 20.46
#